data_AF-A0A1F8LV56-F1
#
_entry.id   AF-A0A1F8LV56-F1
#
_cell.length_a   1.000
_cell.length_b   1.000
_cell.length_c   1.000
_cell.angle_alpha   90.00
_cell.angle_beta   90.00
_cell.angle_gamma   90.00
#
_symmetry.space_group_name_H-M   'P 1'
#
loop_
_entity.id
_entity.type
_entity.pdbx_description
1 polymer ?
#
loop_
_entity_poly.entity_id
_entity_poly.type
_entity_poly.pdbx_seq_one_letter_code
_entity_poly.pdbx_strand_id
1 'polypeptide(L)'
;MEVKITVSEEPLKKQELPSTPALPYIHPAPVPEMLQFEISGSPALAKWVALELGVDERMIDIWAVNTLASTKNIQPYDTYTSLKAAATILKDADGSHIAALTQVISEFASSTAPPTEEQMASIADAIRRNTDTESYYAVAGEYLDALVTYISILNKDMGFSAAESVQFVTDKYVGRLAQDQNVGVAAFIAASLAALGG
;
A
#
# COMPACT_ATOMS: atom_id res chain seq x y z
N MET A 1 20.21 -49.36 -46.62
CA MET A 1 20.33 -49.90 -45.25
C MET A 1 19.17 -49.30 -44.47
N GLU A 2 18.03 -49.98 -44.46
CA GLU A 2 16.86 -49.63 -43.64
C GLU A 2 16.24 -50.95 -43.24
N VAL A 3 16.29 -51.30 -41.95
CA VAL A 3 15.70 -52.53 -41.44
C VAL A 3 14.57 -52.12 -40.50
N LYS A 4 13.35 -52.18 -41.03
CA LYS A 4 12.10 -52.22 -40.27
C LYS A 4 12.10 -53.49 -39.42
N ILE A 5 11.88 -53.35 -38.12
CA ILE A 5 11.69 -54.48 -37.22
C ILE A 5 10.31 -54.34 -36.59
N THR A 6 9.36 -55.10 -37.14
CA THR A 6 8.11 -55.48 -36.49
C THR A 6 8.35 -56.79 -35.74
N VAL A 7 8.07 -56.84 -34.44
CA VAL A 7 7.90 -58.09 -33.70
C VAL A 7 6.63 -57.97 -32.86
N SER A 8 5.64 -58.78 -33.23
CA SER A 8 4.43 -59.07 -32.46
C SER A 8 4.58 -60.41 -31.73
N GLU A 9 4.03 -60.40 -30.51
CA GLU A 9 3.43 -61.49 -29.72
C GLU A 9 4.31 -62.61 -29.11
N GLU A 10 4.47 -62.50 -27.78
CA GLU A 10 3.98 -63.40 -26.70
C GLU A 10 4.22 -64.93 -26.74
N PRO A 11 4.14 -65.67 -25.60
CA PRO A 11 3.64 -65.26 -24.26
C PRO A 11 4.54 -65.66 -23.07
N LEU A 12 4.43 -64.97 -21.92
CA LEU A 12 4.86 -65.55 -20.65
C LEU A 12 3.94 -65.18 -19.48
N LYS A 13 3.61 -66.26 -18.77
CA LYS A 13 2.49 -66.51 -17.87
C LYS A 13 2.66 -65.83 -16.50
N LYS A 14 1.67 -64.98 -16.17
CA LYS A 14 1.14 -64.52 -14.86
C LYS A 14 1.92 -64.92 -13.60
N GLN A 15 2.43 -63.90 -12.90
CA GLN A 15 2.86 -63.95 -11.51
C GLN A 15 1.85 -63.15 -10.67
N GLU A 16 1.13 -63.82 -9.77
CA GLU A 16 0.08 -63.24 -8.93
C GLU A 16 0.69 -62.36 -7.81
N LEU A 17 0.32 -61.08 -7.79
CA LEU A 17 0.53 -60.17 -6.65
C LEU A 17 -0.73 -60.11 -5.76
N PRO A 18 -0.58 -59.93 -4.43
CA PRO A 18 -1.69 -59.95 -3.49
C PRO A 18 -2.71 -58.84 -3.75
N SER A 19 -3.99 -59.19 -3.67
CA SER A 19 -5.16 -58.34 -3.95
C SER A 19 -5.22 -57.12 -3.02
N THR A 20 -4.78 -55.96 -3.52
CA THR A 20 -5.02 -54.66 -2.87
C THR A 20 -6.52 -54.37 -2.86
N PRO A 21 -7.12 -53.92 -1.73
CA PRO A 21 -8.50 -53.45 -1.73
C PRO A 21 -8.65 -52.31 -2.74
N ALA A 22 -9.66 -52.39 -3.61
CA ALA A 22 -9.98 -51.32 -4.55
C ALA A 22 -10.31 -50.04 -3.74
N LEU A 23 -9.42 -49.06 -3.79
CA LEU A 23 -9.73 -47.73 -3.26
C LEU A 23 -10.88 -47.14 -4.09
N PRO A 24 -11.92 -46.59 -3.46
CA PRO A 24 -12.97 -45.90 -4.21
C PRO A 24 -12.33 -44.77 -5.02
N TYR A 25 -12.65 -44.74 -6.32
CA TYR A 25 -12.22 -43.66 -7.21
C TYR A 25 -12.94 -42.38 -6.77
N ILE A 26 -12.25 -41.52 -6.02
CA ILE A 26 -12.74 -40.19 -5.67
C ILE A 26 -12.47 -39.32 -6.90
N HIS A 27 -13.53 -38.84 -7.56
CA HIS A 27 -13.37 -37.82 -8.58
C HIS A 27 -12.63 -36.63 -7.96
N PRO A 28 -11.58 -36.09 -8.60
CA PRO A 28 -10.97 -34.86 -8.14
C PRO A 28 -12.08 -33.81 -7.99
N ALA A 29 -12.11 -33.12 -6.85
CA ALA A 29 -13.02 -32.00 -6.68
C ALA A 29 -12.87 -31.06 -7.87
N PRO A 30 -13.97 -30.48 -8.40
CA PRO A 30 -13.88 -29.49 -9.45
C PRO A 30 -12.82 -28.47 -9.06
N VAL A 31 -11.86 -28.23 -9.95
CA VAL A 31 -10.90 -27.14 -9.77
C VAL A 31 -11.75 -25.89 -9.56
N PRO A 32 -11.61 -25.16 -8.44
CA PRO A 32 -12.38 -23.95 -8.22
C PRO A 32 -12.19 -23.07 -9.45
N GLU A 33 -13.29 -22.77 -10.15
CA GLU A 33 -13.25 -21.80 -11.23
C GLU A 33 -12.63 -20.54 -10.64
N MET A 34 -11.57 -20.05 -11.28
CA MET A 34 -10.96 -18.78 -10.90
C MET A 34 -12.04 -17.73 -11.19
N LEU A 35 -12.82 -17.38 -10.16
CA LEU A 35 -13.86 -16.39 -10.22
C LEU A 35 -13.21 -15.10 -10.74
N GLN A 36 -13.46 -14.79 -12.00
CA GLN A 36 -13.20 -13.47 -12.55
C GLN A 36 -14.25 -12.55 -11.95
N PHE A 37 -13.99 -12.09 -10.74
CA PHE A 37 -14.76 -10.99 -10.19
C PHE A 37 -14.46 -9.79 -11.08
N GLU A 38 -15.48 -9.26 -11.76
CA GLU A 38 -15.44 -7.88 -12.23
C GLU A 38 -15.39 -7.02 -10.97
N ILE A 39 -14.17 -6.73 -10.50
CA ILE A 39 -13.94 -5.71 -9.50
C ILE A 39 -14.50 -4.44 -10.13
N SER A 40 -15.64 -3.97 -9.63
CA SER A 40 -16.24 -2.69 -10.00
C SER A 40 -15.30 -1.58 -9.55
N GLY A 41 -14.24 -1.38 -10.31
CA GLY A 41 -13.17 -0.45 -10.06
C GLY A 41 -12.38 -0.25 -11.34
N SER A 42 -11.82 0.94 -11.50
CA SER A 42 -10.95 1.23 -12.64
C SER A 42 -9.73 0.31 -12.59
N PRO A 43 -9.51 -0.62 -13.56
CA PRO A 43 -8.34 -1.50 -13.55
C PRO A 43 -7.03 -0.71 -13.52
N ALA A 44 -7.02 0.48 -14.11
CA ALA A 44 -5.90 1.40 -14.05
C ALA A 44 -5.60 1.89 -12.62
N LEU A 45 -6.63 2.03 -11.77
CA LEU A 45 -6.47 2.45 -10.38
C LEU A 45 -5.93 1.29 -9.52
N ALA A 46 -6.44 0.07 -9.68
CA ALA A 46 -5.91 -1.11 -9.01
C ALA A 46 -4.42 -1.34 -9.36
N LYS A 47 -4.08 -1.26 -10.65
CA LYS A 47 -2.70 -1.32 -11.12
C LYS A 47 -1.82 -0.21 -10.56
N TRP A 48 -2.37 1.01 -10.46
CA TRP A 48 -1.65 2.12 -9.83
C TRP A 48 -1.37 1.83 -8.35
N VAL A 49 -2.34 1.29 -7.59
CA VAL A 49 -2.14 0.90 -6.19
C VAL A 49 -1.10 -0.22 -6.05
N ALA A 50 -1.13 -1.23 -6.93
CA ALA A 50 -0.13 -2.29 -6.92
C ALA A 50 1.29 -1.73 -7.10
N LEU A 51 1.48 -0.84 -8.09
CA LEU A 51 2.75 -0.14 -8.33
C LEU A 51 3.13 0.79 -7.18
N GLU A 52 2.13 1.48 -6.62
CA GLU A 52 2.30 2.38 -5.50
C GLU A 52 2.88 1.62 -4.32
N LEU A 53 2.29 0.49 -3.95
CA LEU A 53 2.68 -0.32 -2.79
C LEU A 53 3.82 -1.30 -3.07
N GLY A 54 4.26 -1.44 -4.33
CA GLY A 54 5.29 -2.40 -4.72
C GLY A 54 4.85 -3.86 -4.61
N VAL A 55 3.55 -4.14 -4.76
CA VAL A 55 2.97 -5.50 -4.67
C VAL A 55 2.49 -6.00 -6.04
N ASP A 56 2.32 -7.31 -6.16
CA ASP A 56 1.73 -7.92 -7.36
C ASP A 56 0.25 -7.51 -7.51
N GLU A 57 -0.19 -7.22 -8.73
CA GLU A 57 -1.58 -6.83 -9.01
C GLU A 57 -2.59 -7.89 -8.52
N ARG A 58 -2.23 -9.18 -8.55
CA ARG A 58 -3.08 -10.24 -8.02
C ARG A 58 -3.28 -10.14 -6.52
N MET A 59 -2.34 -9.59 -5.76
CA MET A 59 -2.52 -9.36 -4.32
C MET A 59 -3.56 -8.27 -4.06
N ILE A 60 -3.62 -7.25 -4.92
CA ILE A 60 -4.64 -6.20 -4.88
C ILE A 60 -6.02 -6.78 -5.24
N ASP A 61 -6.09 -7.65 -6.25
CA ASP A 61 -7.34 -8.33 -6.62
C ASP A 61 -7.85 -9.25 -5.51
N ILE A 62 -6.96 -10.05 -4.92
CA ILE A 62 -7.29 -10.94 -3.78
C ILE A 62 -7.77 -10.10 -2.59
N TRP A 63 -7.10 -8.99 -2.27
CA TRP A 63 -7.54 -8.09 -1.21
C TRP A 63 -8.93 -7.51 -1.50
N ALA A 64 -9.20 -7.06 -2.72
CA ALA A 64 -10.50 -6.50 -3.10
C ALA A 64 -11.62 -7.53 -2.93
N VAL A 65 -11.43 -8.76 -3.43
CA VAL A 65 -12.39 -9.85 -3.31
C VAL A 65 -12.62 -10.22 -1.84
N ASN A 66 -11.56 -10.37 -1.06
CA ASN A 66 -11.67 -10.69 0.37
C ASN A 66 -12.40 -9.59 1.14
N THR A 67 -12.16 -8.33 0.78
CA THR A 67 -12.80 -7.18 1.41
C THR A 67 -14.30 -7.16 1.12
N LEU A 68 -14.70 -7.36 -0.14
CA LEU A 68 -16.10 -7.45 -0.55
C LEU A 68 -16.83 -8.64 0.08
N ALA A 69 -16.12 -9.75 0.31
CA ALA A 69 -16.66 -10.93 0.99
C ALA A 69 -16.69 -10.79 2.53
N SER A 70 -16.02 -9.79 3.10
CA SER A 70 -15.96 -9.56 4.54
C SER A 70 -17.18 -8.77 5.04
N THR A 71 -17.41 -8.79 6.35
CA THR A 71 -18.41 -7.91 6.99
C THR A 71 -17.89 -6.48 7.19
N LYS A 72 -16.65 -6.18 6.77
CA LYS A 72 -16.11 -4.83 6.84
C LYS A 72 -16.77 -4.00 5.73
N ASN A 73 -17.33 -2.85 6.10
CA ASN A 73 -17.92 -1.91 5.15
C ASN A 73 -16.82 -1.09 4.43
N ILE A 74 -15.89 -1.77 3.76
CA ILE A 74 -14.83 -1.15 2.98
C ILE A 74 -15.19 -1.31 1.50
N GLN A 75 -15.19 -0.21 0.77
CA GLN A 75 -15.37 -0.20 -0.69
C GLN A 75 -13.99 -0.10 -1.35
N PRO A 76 -13.49 -1.16 -2.01
CA PRO A 76 -12.16 -1.17 -2.63
C PRO A 76 -11.88 0.04 -3.51
N TYR A 77 -12.88 0.45 -4.31
CA TYR A 77 -12.76 1.59 -5.19
C TYR A 77 -12.56 2.92 -4.44
N ASP A 78 -13.31 3.16 -3.38
CA ASP A 78 -13.19 4.36 -2.56
C ASP A 78 -11.85 4.38 -1.83
N THR A 79 -11.42 3.24 -1.28
CA THR A 79 -10.11 3.08 -0.64
C THR A 79 -8.98 3.39 -1.63
N TYR A 80 -9.01 2.85 -2.85
CA TYR A 80 -7.99 3.15 -3.85
C TYR A 80 -8.00 4.62 -4.27
N THR A 81 -9.17 5.23 -4.39
CA THR A 81 -9.33 6.63 -4.78
C THR A 81 -8.76 7.55 -3.70
N SER A 82 -9.09 7.31 -2.44
CA SER A 82 -8.57 8.08 -1.30
C SER A 82 -7.06 7.88 -1.13
N LEU A 83 -6.55 6.65 -1.33
CA LEU A 83 -5.11 6.39 -1.27
C LEU A 83 -4.37 7.19 -2.35
N LYS A 84 -4.91 7.22 -3.57
CA LYS A 84 -4.33 7.99 -4.67
C LYS A 84 -4.40 9.50 -4.46
N ALA A 85 -5.50 9.99 -3.89
CA ALA A 85 -5.64 11.41 -3.55
C ALA A 85 -4.58 11.82 -2.51
N ALA A 86 -4.45 11.06 -1.42
CA ALA A 86 -3.42 11.28 -0.40
C ALA A 86 -2.01 11.21 -1.01
N ALA A 87 -1.71 10.17 -1.80
CA ALA A 87 -0.42 10.02 -2.48
C ALA A 87 -0.07 11.21 -3.40
N THR A 88 -1.08 11.81 -4.03
CA THR A 88 -0.90 12.94 -4.94
C THR A 88 -0.47 14.18 -4.16
N ILE A 89 -1.10 14.45 -3.01
CA ILE A 89 -0.72 15.52 -2.09
C ILE A 89 0.70 15.28 -1.55
N LEU A 90 0.97 14.06 -1.06
CA LEU A 90 2.26 13.70 -0.47
C LEU A 90 3.43 13.76 -1.46
N LYS A 91 3.15 13.46 -2.74
CA LYS A 91 4.13 13.59 -3.81
C LYS A 91 4.51 15.05 -4.04
N ASP A 92 3.62 15.99 -3.72
CA ASP A 92 3.82 17.43 -3.81
C ASP A 92 4.59 17.82 -5.08
N ALA A 93 4.02 17.50 -6.24
CA ALA A 93 4.71 17.57 -7.52
C ALA A 93 5.06 19.01 -7.92
N ASP A 94 4.26 19.96 -7.47
CA ASP A 94 4.43 21.41 -7.64
C ASP A 94 5.23 22.05 -6.51
N GLY A 95 5.46 21.34 -5.40
CA GLY A 95 6.27 21.82 -4.27
C GLY A 95 5.54 22.74 -3.31
N SER A 96 4.25 23.04 -3.52
CA SER A 96 3.52 24.03 -2.72
C SER A 96 3.30 23.59 -1.28
N HIS A 97 3.09 22.30 -1.03
CA HIS A 97 2.83 21.81 0.32
C HIS A 97 4.10 21.83 1.18
N ILE A 98 5.23 21.41 0.61
CA ILE A 98 6.52 21.47 1.27
C ILE A 98 6.98 22.92 1.44
N ALA A 99 6.71 23.81 0.47
CA ALA A 99 6.97 25.24 0.62
C ALA A 99 6.13 25.85 1.75
N ALA A 100 4.85 25.50 1.85
CA ALA A 100 3.95 25.95 2.91
C ALA A 100 4.44 25.46 4.29
N LEU A 101 4.80 24.18 4.43
CA LEU A 101 5.41 23.64 5.64
C LEU A 101 6.71 24.36 6.00
N THR A 102 7.55 24.65 5.01
CA THR A 102 8.80 25.40 5.21
C THR A 102 8.52 26.80 5.75
N GLN A 103 7.50 27.47 5.21
CA GLN A 103 7.08 28.80 5.65
C GLN A 103 6.57 28.76 7.09
N VAL A 104 5.67 27.83 7.43
CA VAL A 104 5.21 27.65 8.82
C VAL A 104 6.40 27.40 9.74
N ILE A 105 7.26 26.43 9.42
CA ILE A 105 8.40 26.07 10.28
C ILE A 105 9.33 27.27 10.48
N SER A 106 9.55 28.08 9.44
CA SER A 106 10.43 29.26 9.51
C SER A 106 9.97 30.34 10.50
N GLU A 107 8.69 30.34 10.88
CA GLU A 107 8.15 31.27 11.89
C GLU A 107 8.51 30.85 13.32
N PHE A 108 8.75 29.56 13.56
CA PHE A 108 9.00 29.00 14.88
C PHE A 108 10.45 28.54 15.07
N ALA A 109 11.13 28.17 13.99
CA ALA A 109 12.47 27.59 14.00
C ALA A 109 13.27 27.97 12.73
N SER A 110 14.59 27.74 12.78
CA SER A 110 15.43 27.89 11.58
C SER A 110 15.21 26.73 10.63
N SER A 111 14.98 26.99 9.33
CA SER A 111 14.73 25.95 8.32
C SER A 111 15.90 24.95 8.13
N THR A 112 17.11 25.37 8.50
CA THR A 112 18.36 24.58 8.36
C THR A 112 18.68 23.70 9.56
N ALA A 113 17.91 23.77 10.64
CA ALA A 113 18.08 22.96 11.83
C ALA A 113 16.78 22.23 12.19
N PRO A 114 16.85 21.01 12.73
CA PRO A 114 15.68 20.34 13.28
C PRO A 114 15.02 21.20 14.38
N PRO A 115 13.70 21.42 14.33
CA PRO A 115 12.99 22.09 15.42
C PRO A 115 13.07 21.30 16.73
N THR A 116 13.03 21.98 17.88
CA THR A 116 12.89 21.32 19.18
C THR A 116 11.49 20.76 19.38
N GLU A 117 11.29 19.85 20.33
CA GLU A 117 9.97 19.27 20.63
C GLU A 117 8.90 20.33 20.94
N GLU A 118 9.25 21.35 21.73
CA GLU A 118 8.36 22.47 22.04
C GLU A 118 7.99 23.29 20.79
N GLN A 119 8.95 23.48 19.88
CA GLN A 119 8.71 24.16 18.60
C GLN A 119 7.82 23.31 17.70
N MET A 120 8.04 21.99 17.62
CA MET A 120 7.19 21.08 16.85
C MET A 120 5.75 21.08 17.36
N ALA A 121 5.54 21.06 18.67
CA ALA A 121 4.21 21.17 19.26
C ALA A 121 3.55 22.53 18.93
N SER A 122 4.32 23.61 18.95
CA SER A 122 3.83 24.95 18.61
C SER A 122 3.44 25.07 17.13
N ILE A 123 4.25 24.50 16.22
CA ILE A 123 3.97 24.44 14.79
C ILE A 123 2.68 23.65 14.53
N ALA A 124 2.55 22.46 15.12
CA ALA A 124 1.36 21.62 14.96
C ALA A 124 0.09 22.31 15.48
N ASP A 125 0.18 22.99 16.63
CA ASP A 125 -0.93 23.75 17.18
C ASP A 125 -1.29 24.97 16.32
N ALA A 126 -0.31 25.66 15.74
CA ALA A 126 -0.54 26.79 14.83
C ALA A 126 -1.26 26.34 13.54
N ILE A 127 -0.82 25.23 12.91
CA ILE A 127 -1.48 24.62 11.76
C ILE A 127 -2.93 24.26 12.10
N ARG A 128 -3.17 23.65 13.26
CA ARG A 128 -4.51 23.23 13.68
C ARG A 128 -5.46 24.40 13.97
N ARG A 129 -4.95 25.52 14.47
CA ARG A 129 -5.76 26.70 14.83
C ARG A 129 -6.07 27.59 13.62
N ASN A 130 -5.25 27.55 12.58
CA ASN A 130 -5.36 28.43 11.44
C ASN A 130 -5.94 27.67 10.24
N THR A 131 -7.27 27.61 10.18
CA THR A 131 -8.04 26.88 9.17
C THR A 131 -8.49 27.77 8.01
N ASP A 132 -7.91 28.96 7.87
CA ASP A 132 -8.24 29.85 6.75
C ASP A 132 -7.78 29.21 5.44
N THR A 133 -8.71 28.93 4.53
CA THR A 133 -8.47 28.11 3.33
C THR A 133 -7.46 28.71 2.34
N GLU A 134 -7.17 30.01 2.45
CA GLU A 134 -6.17 30.69 1.61
C GLU A 134 -4.80 30.82 2.28
N SER A 135 -4.66 30.28 3.50
CA SER A 135 -3.45 30.37 4.31
C SER A 135 -2.48 29.22 4.00
N TYR A 136 -1.18 29.50 4.04
CA TYR A 136 -0.15 28.46 3.98
C TYR A 136 -0.24 27.49 5.17
N TYR A 137 -0.90 27.88 6.27
CA TYR A 137 -1.24 26.97 7.36
C TYR A 137 -2.25 25.88 6.94
N ALA A 138 -3.25 26.22 6.13
CA ALA A 138 -4.21 25.24 5.63
C ALA A 138 -3.53 24.27 4.66
N VAL A 139 -2.70 24.77 3.74
CA VAL A 139 -1.93 23.93 2.80
C VAL A 139 -0.96 23.00 3.53
N ALA A 140 -0.29 23.48 4.59
CA ALA A 140 0.55 22.64 5.45
C ALA A 140 -0.29 21.57 6.18
N GLY A 141 -1.50 21.93 6.64
CA GLY A 141 -2.45 21.02 7.25
C GLY A 141 -2.92 19.92 6.30
N GLU A 142 -3.21 20.24 5.04
CA GLU A 142 -3.59 19.27 4.01
C GLU A 142 -2.51 18.21 3.78
N TYR A 143 -1.23 18.60 3.83
CA TYR A 143 -0.12 17.64 3.74
C TYR A 143 -0.10 16.67 4.91
N LEU A 144 -0.28 17.17 6.13
CA LEU A 144 -0.32 16.33 7.34
C LEU A 144 -1.55 15.43 7.37
N ASP A 145 -2.71 15.92 6.94
CA ASP A 145 -3.92 15.12 6.80
C ASP A 145 -3.78 14.02 5.74
N ALA A 146 -3.08 14.30 4.64
CA ALA A 146 -2.74 13.29 3.64
C ALA A 146 -1.84 12.19 4.22
N LEU A 147 -0.87 12.51 5.09
CA LEU A 147 -0.05 11.50 5.78
C LEU A 147 -0.94 10.59 6.64
N VAL A 148 -1.82 11.19 7.45
CA VAL A 148 -2.74 10.47 8.34
C VAL A 148 -3.70 9.59 7.54
N THR A 149 -4.24 10.11 6.45
CA THR A 149 -5.16 9.38 5.55
C THR A 149 -4.45 8.19 4.90
N TYR A 150 -3.25 8.40 4.36
CA TYR A 150 -2.47 7.33 3.73
C TYR A 150 -2.17 6.20 4.71
N ILE A 151 -1.65 6.54 5.90
CA ILE A 151 -1.33 5.56 6.96
C ILE A 151 -2.59 4.85 7.44
N SER A 152 -3.69 5.57 7.61
CA SER A 152 -4.96 5.00 8.05
C SER A 152 -5.50 3.98 7.05
N ILE A 153 -5.41 4.27 5.74
CA ILE A 153 -5.81 3.32 4.68
C ILE A 153 -4.93 2.08 4.72
N LEU A 154 -3.61 2.25 4.78
CA LEU A 154 -2.70 1.11 4.87
C LEU A 154 -3.00 0.24 6.09
N ASN A 155 -3.17 0.86 7.26
CA ASN A 155 -3.33 0.14 8.51
C ASN A 155 -4.72 -0.49 8.69
N LYS A 156 -5.79 0.29 8.48
CA LYS A 156 -7.16 -0.12 8.81
C LYS A 156 -7.83 -0.90 7.67
N ASP A 157 -7.57 -0.49 6.42
CA ASP A 157 -8.26 -1.06 5.26
C ASP A 157 -7.44 -2.17 4.61
N MET A 158 -6.14 -1.92 4.42
CA MET A 158 -5.24 -2.85 3.71
C MET A 158 -4.51 -3.84 4.64
N GLY A 159 -4.55 -3.61 5.95
CA GLY A 159 -4.08 -4.56 6.96
C GLY A 159 -2.56 -4.56 7.20
N PHE A 160 -1.85 -3.52 6.75
CA PHE A 160 -0.45 -3.30 7.14
C PHE A 160 -0.36 -2.97 8.63
N SER A 161 0.74 -3.32 9.29
CA SER A 161 0.97 -2.82 10.65
C SER A 161 1.18 -1.30 10.65
N ALA A 162 0.96 -0.65 11.80
CA ALA A 162 1.20 0.78 11.95
C ALA A 162 2.67 1.14 11.64
N ALA A 163 3.61 0.31 12.10
CA ALA A 163 5.03 0.46 11.83
C ALA A 163 5.37 0.33 10.33
N GLU A 164 4.83 -0.68 9.64
CA GLU A 164 5.02 -0.83 8.18
C GLU A 164 4.42 0.37 7.42
N SER A 165 3.25 0.84 7.83
CA SER A 165 2.57 1.97 7.18
C SER A 165 3.37 3.27 7.32
N VAL A 166 3.92 3.54 8.51
CA VAL A 166 4.79 4.69 8.76
C VAL A 166 6.10 4.58 7.99
N GLN A 167 6.73 3.41 7.99
CA GLN A 167 7.97 3.19 7.26
C GLN A 167 7.77 3.40 5.76
N PHE A 168 6.67 2.89 5.21
CA PHE A 168 6.33 3.05 3.81
C PHE A 168 6.26 4.52 3.38
N VAL A 169 5.54 5.34 4.14
CA VAL A 169 5.39 6.77 3.88
C VAL A 169 6.72 7.51 4.05
N THR A 170 7.51 7.14 5.06
CA THR A 170 8.82 7.74 5.33
C THR A 170 9.78 7.52 4.16
N ASP A 171 9.94 6.26 3.74
CA ASP A 171 10.88 5.88 2.68
C ASP A 171 10.50 6.54 1.35
N LYS A 172 9.19 6.67 1.08
CA LYS A 172 8.70 7.14 -0.21
C LYS A 172 8.62 8.66 -0.36
N TYR A 173 8.16 9.35 0.68
CA TYR A 173 7.85 10.78 0.60
C TYR A 173 8.80 11.65 1.42
N VAL A 174 9.34 11.14 2.53
CA VAL A 174 10.20 11.93 3.43
C VAL A 174 11.67 11.78 3.06
N GLY A 175 12.09 10.59 2.63
CA GLY A 175 13.49 10.29 2.28
C GLY A 175 14.09 11.26 1.25
N ARG A 176 13.28 11.76 0.31
CA ARG A 176 13.71 12.78 -0.67
C ARG A 176 13.94 14.16 -0.07
N LEU A 177 13.17 14.54 0.96
CA LEU A 177 13.23 15.87 1.58
C LEU A 177 14.54 16.09 2.34
N ALA A 178 15.10 15.02 2.90
CA ALA A 178 16.38 15.05 3.59
C ALA A 178 17.57 15.41 2.65
N GLN A 179 17.40 15.26 1.33
CA GLN A 179 18.45 15.56 0.34
C GLN A 179 18.41 17.02 -0.16
N ASP A 180 17.24 17.67 -0.12
CA ASP A 180 16.98 18.96 -0.78
C ASP A 180 17.01 20.20 0.15
N GLN A 181 17.93 20.25 1.13
CA GLN A 181 18.04 21.35 2.11
C GLN A 181 16.78 21.59 2.98
N ASN A 182 15.82 20.68 2.98
CA ASN A 182 14.58 20.74 3.76
C ASN A 182 14.70 19.97 5.09
N VAL A 183 15.84 20.10 5.78
CA VAL A 183 16.15 19.31 6.99
C VAL A 183 15.15 19.58 8.11
N GLY A 184 14.74 20.84 8.31
CA GLY A 184 13.72 21.19 9.31
C GLY A 184 12.35 20.57 8.99
N VAL A 185 11.95 20.57 7.72
CA VAL A 185 10.70 19.95 7.25
C VAL A 185 10.74 18.44 7.42
N ALA A 186 11.83 17.79 7.00
CA ALA A 186 12.01 16.35 7.13
C ALA A 186 11.97 15.91 8.60
N ALA A 187 12.62 16.66 9.50
CA ALA A 187 12.60 16.39 10.93
C ALA A 187 11.18 16.55 11.53
N PHE A 188 10.46 17.61 11.14
CA PHE A 188 9.09 17.83 11.59
C PHE A 188 8.13 16.73 11.12
N ILE A 189 8.22 16.32 9.85
CA ILE A 189 7.40 15.22 9.32
C ILE A 189 7.76 13.90 10.01
N ALA A 190 9.05 13.61 10.22
CA ALA A 190 9.47 12.40 10.91
C ALA A 190 8.93 12.33 12.35
N ALA A 191 8.94 13.45 13.08
CA ALA A 191 8.33 13.52 14.41
C ALA A 191 6.81 13.34 14.37
N SER A 192 6.13 13.94 13.38
CA SER A 192 4.69 13.76 13.18
C SER A 192 4.34 12.30 12.89
N LEU A 193 5.15 11.62 12.08
CA LEU A 193 5.00 10.19 11.77
C LEU A 193 5.28 9.30 12.98
N ALA A 194 6.30 9.62 13.79
CA ALA A 194 6.59 8.89 15.02
C ALA A 194 5.43 8.97 16.02
N ALA A 195 4.73 10.12 16.08
CA ALA A 195 3.53 10.28 16.89
C ALA A 195 2.33 9.46 16.39
N LEU A 196 2.30 9.08 15.10
CA LEU A 196 1.24 8.25 14.51
C LEU A 196 1.51 6.74 14.63
N GLY A 197 2.77 6.34 14.74
CA GLY A 197 3.20 4.94 14.83
C GLY A 197 3.34 4.38 16.24
N GLY A 198 3.23 5.23 17.28
CA GLY A 198 3.43 4.91 18.69
C GLY A 198 2.16 4.63 19.48
#